data_AF-A0A429YVK9-F1
#
_entry.id   AF-A0A429YVK9-F1
#
_cell.length_a   1.000
_cell.length_b   1.000
_cell.length_c   1.000
_cell.angle_alpha   90.00
_cell.angle_beta   90.00
_cell.angle_gamma   90.00
#
_symmetry.space_group_name_H-M   'P 1'
#
loop_
_entity.id
_entity.type
_entity.pdbx_description
1 polymer ?
#
loop_
_entity_poly.entity_id
_entity_poly.type
_entity_poly.pdbx_seq_one_letter_code
_entity_poly.pdbx_strand_id
1 'polypeptide(L)'
;MEKPATKRRKVTEEEQVQCLLRAEEAGSMRLLDVMLKEYVGLAGSSLETSRALHARLREVADAGLAIEAKWGDGAMLQLNDPILQDLRSAGLIKPHRVRNAEAYAAALASVSVAAV
;
A
#
# COMPACT_ATOMS: atom_id res chain seq x y z
N MET A 1 26.30 -27.37 -19.80
CA MET A 1 25.03 -26.71 -19.45
C MET A 1 25.27 -25.86 -18.21
N GLU A 2 25.67 -24.61 -18.41
CA GLU A 2 25.88 -23.65 -17.32
C GLU A 2 24.54 -22.99 -16.99
N LYS A 3 24.11 -23.09 -15.73
CA LYS A 3 22.92 -22.38 -15.25
C LYS A 3 23.21 -20.88 -15.28
N PRO A 4 22.40 -20.03 -15.92
CA PRO A 4 22.60 -18.60 -15.85
C PRO A 4 22.40 -18.16 -14.40
N ALA A 5 23.46 -17.65 -13.78
CA ALA A 5 23.39 -16.99 -12.50
C ALA A 5 22.49 -15.75 -12.68
N THR A 6 21.25 -15.84 -12.20
CA THR A 6 20.36 -14.69 -12.07
C THR A 6 20.95 -13.75 -11.04
N LYS A 7 21.81 -12.82 -11.49
CA LYS A 7 22.21 -11.66 -10.68
C LYS A 7 20.93 -10.94 -10.29
N ARG A 8 20.47 -11.12 -9.05
CA ARG A 8 19.38 -10.33 -8.49
C ARG A 8 19.82 -8.87 -8.54
N ARG A 9 19.27 -8.09 -9.48
CA ARG A 9 19.49 -6.64 -9.55
C ARG A 9 19.10 -6.06 -8.19
N LYS A 10 20.01 -5.33 -7.55
CA LYS A 10 19.67 -4.55 -6.37
C LYS A 10 18.71 -3.45 -6.81
N VAL A 11 17.52 -3.42 -6.23
CA VAL A 11 16.52 -2.37 -6.44
C VAL A 11 17.12 -1.05 -5.94
N THR A 12 17.09 -0.01 -6.78
CA THR A 12 17.61 1.31 -6.40
C THR A 12 16.73 1.95 -5.35
N GLU A 13 17.27 2.94 -4.62
CA GLU A 13 16.50 3.73 -3.66
C GLU A 13 15.28 4.40 -4.30
N GLU A 14 15.43 4.92 -5.51
CA GLU A 14 14.31 5.50 -6.28
C GLU A 14 13.23 4.46 -6.59
N GLU A 15 13.61 3.26 -7.03
CA GLU A 15 12.67 2.18 -7.30
C GLU A 15 11.93 1.75 -6.01
N GLN A 16 12.62 1.70 -4.86
CA GLN A 16 12.00 1.40 -3.57
C GLN A 16 10.96 2.45 -3.18
N VAL A 17 11.31 3.74 -3.33
CA VAL A 17 10.40 4.86 -3.08
C VAL A 17 9.16 4.77 -3.98
N GLN A 18 9.34 4.50 -5.27
CA GLN A 18 8.22 4.35 -6.20
C GLN A 18 7.32 3.17 -5.81
N CYS A 19 7.88 2.03 -5.42
CA CYS A 19 7.09 0.90 -4.94
C CYS A 19 6.24 1.27 -3.71
N LEU A 20 6.83 1.98 -2.75
CA LEU A 20 6.12 2.42 -1.56
C LEU A 20 4.96 3.37 -1.88
N LEU A 21 5.20 4.37 -2.74
CA LEU A 21 4.16 5.31 -3.17
C LEU A 21 3.01 4.59 -3.89
N ARG A 22 3.31 3.59 -4.73
CA ARG A 22 2.28 2.79 -5.40
C ARG A 22 1.43 1.97 -4.44
N ALA A 23 2.01 1.39 -3.38
CA ALA A 23 1.20 0.67 -2.40
C ALA A 23 0.34 1.60 -1.55
N GLU A 24 0.82 2.80 -1.25
CA GLU A 24 0.01 3.83 -0.62
C GLU A 24 -1.15 4.24 -1.53
N GLU A 25 -0.89 4.54 -2.81
CA GLU A 25 -1.89 4.95 -3.80
C GLU A 25 -2.98 3.88 -3.97
N ALA A 26 -2.58 2.60 -4.04
CA ALA A 26 -3.51 1.48 -4.09
C ALA A 26 -4.26 1.26 -2.76
N GLY A 27 -3.88 1.94 -1.67
CA GLY A 27 -4.47 1.76 -0.36
C GLY A 27 -4.13 0.43 0.31
N SER A 28 -3.08 -0.26 -0.16
CA SER A 28 -2.68 -1.58 0.32
C SER A 28 -1.76 -1.45 1.54
N MET A 29 -2.36 -1.17 2.71
CA MET A 29 -1.63 -0.84 3.94
C MET A 29 -0.72 -1.98 4.41
N ARG A 30 -1.17 -3.22 4.28
CA ARG A 30 -0.37 -4.40 4.61
C ARG A 30 0.83 -4.58 3.67
N LEU A 31 0.67 -4.29 2.38
CA LEU A 31 1.79 -4.31 1.44
C LEU A 31 2.76 -3.18 1.74
N LEU A 32 2.25 -1.98 2.03
CA LEU A 32 3.04 -0.83 2.43
C LEU A 32 3.89 -1.13 3.68
N ASP A 33 3.30 -1.71 4.74
CA ASP A 33 4.02 -2.09 5.96
C ASP A 33 5.14 -3.12 5.69
N VAL A 34 4.86 -4.15 4.88
CA VAL A 34 5.88 -5.15 4.50
C VAL A 34 7.03 -4.47 3.76
N MET A 35 6.74 -3.64 2.76
CA MET A 35 7.78 -2.96 1.99
C MET A 35 8.56 -1.94 2.83
N LEU A 36 7.93 -1.25 3.78
CA LEU A 36 8.63 -0.33 4.70
C LEU A 36 9.62 -1.07 5.61
N LYS A 37 9.33 -2.32 5.97
CA LYS A 37 10.24 -3.20 6.73
C LYS A 37 11.39 -3.72 5.84
N GLU A 38 11.10 -4.07 4.59
CA GLU A 38 12.12 -4.51 3.63
C GLU A 38 13.06 -3.37 3.21
N TYR A 39 12.52 -2.16 3.04
CA TYR A 39 13.25 -0.95 2.64
C TYR A 39 13.65 -0.07 3.83
N VAL A 40 13.97 -0.69 4.98
CA VAL A 40 14.42 0.00 6.20
C VAL A 40 15.67 0.88 5.96
N GLY A 41 16.47 0.56 4.94
CA GLY A 41 17.62 1.38 4.52
C GLY A 41 17.24 2.82 4.17
N LEU A 42 16.01 3.07 3.70
CA LEU A 42 15.52 4.43 3.38
C LEU A 42 15.45 5.33 4.62
N ALA A 43 15.20 4.76 5.80
CA ALA A 43 15.18 5.51 7.06
C ALA A 43 16.57 6.07 7.43
N GLY A 44 17.64 5.44 6.94
CA GLY A 44 19.03 5.86 7.13
C GLY A 44 19.66 6.47 5.88
N SER A 45 18.87 6.81 4.85
CA SER A 45 19.41 7.37 3.60
C SER A 45 20.13 8.70 3.83
N SER A 46 21.17 8.96 3.04
CA SER A 46 21.81 10.27 2.97
C SER A 46 20.89 11.36 2.42
N LEU A 47 19.84 10.98 1.69
CA LEU A 47 18.83 11.90 1.18
C LEU A 47 17.77 12.16 2.26
N GLU A 48 17.63 13.42 2.66
CA GLU A 48 16.60 13.84 3.62
C GLU A 48 15.19 13.55 3.13
N THR A 49 14.94 13.74 1.83
CA THR A 49 13.65 13.47 1.19
C THR A 49 13.23 12.01 1.34
N SER A 50 14.15 11.06 1.17
CA SER A 50 13.88 9.63 1.34
C SER A 50 13.59 9.27 2.79
N ARG A 51 14.32 9.84 3.75
CA ARG A 51 14.06 9.64 5.18
C ARG A 51 12.70 10.19 5.60
N ALA A 52 12.38 11.41 5.17
CA ALA A 52 11.10 12.06 5.46
C ALA A 52 9.93 11.28 4.85
N LEU A 53 10.08 10.80 3.61
CA LEU A 53 9.06 10.00 2.96
C LEU A 53 8.84 8.67 3.69
N HIS A 54 9.92 7.96 4.06
CA HIS A 54 9.81 6.70 4.81
C HIS A 54 9.07 6.89 6.13
N ALA A 55 9.40 7.94 6.90
CA ALA A 55 8.72 8.25 8.15
C ALA A 55 7.22 8.55 7.94
N ARG A 56 6.88 9.41 6.96
CA ARG A 56 5.49 9.74 6.63
C ARG A 56 4.70 8.51 6.19
N LEU A 57 5.31 7.65 5.38
CA LEU A 57 4.66 6.42 4.92
C LEU A 57 4.49 5.39 6.04
N ARG A 58 5.39 5.36 7.03
CA ARG A 58 5.21 4.55 8.24
C ARG A 58 3.98 5.00 9.02
N GLU A 59 3.80 6.29 9.24
CA GLU A 59 2.61 6.83 9.91
C GLU A 59 1.32 6.47 9.14
N VAL A 60 1.35 6.60 7.80
CA VAL A 60 0.22 6.21 6.94
C VAL A 60 -0.09 4.71 7.07
N ALA A 61 0.92 3.85 7.05
CA ALA A 61 0.75 2.42 7.19
C ALA A 61 0.15 2.06 8.56
N ASP A 62 0.64 2.66 9.65
CA ASP A 62 0.15 2.39 11.00
C ASP A 62 -1.31 2.85 11.17
N ALA A 63 -1.65 4.05 10.69
CA ALA A 63 -3.02 4.55 10.70
C ALA A 63 -3.96 3.68 9.84
N GLY A 64 -3.51 3.28 8.65
CA GLY A 64 -4.24 2.42 7.74
C GLY A 64 -4.47 1.01 8.31
N LEU A 65 -3.47 0.42 8.96
CA LEU A 65 -3.61 -0.88 9.63
C LEU A 65 -4.59 -0.82 10.80
N ALA A 66 -4.63 0.29 11.55
CA ALA A 66 -5.63 0.48 12.60
C ALA A 66 -7.06 0.54 12.02
N ILE A 67 -7.24 1.15 10.84
CA ILE A 67 -8.51 1.15 10.12
C ILE A 67 -8.87 -0.27 9.66
N GLU A 68 -7.94 -1.01 9.06
CA GLU A 68 -8.17 -2.40 8.64
C GLU A 68 -8.47 -3.33 9.83
N ALA A 69 -7.91 -3.08 11.01
CA ALA A 69 -8.25 -3.83 12.22
C ALA A 69 -9.72 -3.62 12.65
N LYS A 70 -10.29 -2.44 12.36
CA LYS A 70 -11.68 -2.08 12.69
C LYS A 70 -12.68 -2.49 11.61
N TRP A 71 -12.34 -2.29 10.34
CA TRP A 71 -13.23 -2.46 9.19
C TRP A 71 -12.99 -3.75 8.41
N GLY A 72 -11.92 -4.47 8.74
CA GLY A 72 -11.50 -5.70 8.09
C GLY A 72 -10.34 -5.51 7.12
N ASP A 73 -9.59 -6.59 6.90
CA ASP A 73 -8.45 -6.64 5.98
C ASP A 73 -8.88 -6.18 4.57
N GLY A 74 -8.07 -5.28 3.98
CA GLY A 74 -8.34 -4.66 2.69
C GLY A 74 -9.34 -3.50 2.71
N ALA A 75 -9.83 -3.05 3.88
CA ALA A 75 -10.76 -1.92 3.96
C ALA A 75 -10.23 -0.62 3.34
N MET A 76 -8.91 -0.43 3.31
CA MET A 76 -8.28 0.76 2.74
C MET A 76 -8.04 0.68 1.22
N LEU A 77 -8.30 -0.47 0.59
CA LEU A 77 -8.03 -0.67 -0.83
C LEU A 77 -8.79 0.32 -1.70
N GLN A 78 -8.07 1.00 -2.58
CA GLN A 78 -8.65 1.92 -3.55
C GLN A 78 -9.19 1.14 -4.75
N LEU A 79 -10.44 0.68 -4.68
CA LEU A 79 -11.05 -0.13 -5.75
C LEU A 79 -11.19 0.59 -7.10
N ASN A 80 -10.94 1.90 -7.15
CA ASN A 80 -10.88 2.71 -8.37
C ASN A 80 -9.48 2.73 -9.01
N ASP A 81 -8.46 2.21 -8.33
CA ASP A 81 -7.11 2.08 -8.88
C ASP A 81 -7.13 1.10 -10.06
N PRO A 82 -6.56 1.45 -11.24
CA PRO A 82 -6.60 0.60 -12.42
C PRO A 82 -6.02 -0.81 -12.19
N ILE A 83 -4.94 -0.93 -11.42
CA ILE A 83 -4.32 -2.23 -11.13
C ILE A 83 -5.27 -3.07 -10.28
N LEU A 84 -5.90 -2.47 -9.27
CA LEU A 84 -6.88 -3.17 -8.44
C LEU A 84 -8.16 -3.53 -9.22
N GLN A 85 -8.58 -2.72 -10.19
CA GLN A 85 -9.69 -3.06 -11.10
C GLN A 85 -9.37 -4.28 -11.97
N ASP A 86 -8.16 -4.34 -12.53
CA ASP A 86 -7.70 -5.48 -13.32
C ASP A 86 -7.62 -6.75 -12.45
N LEU A 87 -7.03 -6.64 -11.25
CA LEU A 87 -6.94 -7.76 -10.31
C LEU A 87 -8.32 -8.22 -9.81
N ARG A 88 -9.27 -7.30 -9.60
CA ARG A 88 -10.66 -7.64 -9.26
C ARG A 88 -11.32 -8.40 -10.41
N SER A 89 -11.18 -7.90 -11.63
CA SER A 89 -11.77 -8.51 -12.84
C SER A 89 -11.19 -9.89 -13.12
N ALA A 90 -9.91 -10.09 -12.81
CA ALA A 90 -9.23 -11.39 -12.88
C ALA A 90 -9.55 -12.34 -11.71
N GLY A 91 -10.35 -11.91 -10.72
CA GLY A 91 -10.68 -12.73 -9.54
C GLY A 91 -9.52 -12.94 -8.57
N LEU A 92 -8.47 -12.12 -8.66
CA LEU A 92 -7.25 -12.22 -7.84
C LEU A 92 -7.37 -11.49 -6.49
N ILE A 93 -8.39 -10.64 -6.33
CA ILE A 93 -8.73 -10.01 -5.05
C ILE A 93 -9.77 -10.88 -4.32
N LYS A 94 -9.50 -11.22 -3.06
CA LYS A 94 -10.43 -12.00 -2.25
C LYS A 94 -11.76 -11.22 -2.08
N PRO A 95 -12.93 -11.85 -2.29
CA PRO A 95 -14.22 -11.16 -2.25
C PRO A 95 -14.51 -10.39 -0.96
N HIS A 96 -14.05 -10.87 0.20
CA HIS A 96 -14.25 -10.16 1.47
C HIS A 96 -13.48 -8.83 1.53
N ARG A 97 -12.30 -8.73 0.91
CA ARG A 97 -11.52 -7.49 0.87
C ARG A 97 -12.26 -6.41 0.09
N VAL A 98 -12.89 -6.81 -1.03
CA VAL A 98 -13.73 -5.92 -1.84
C VAL A 98 -14.91 -5.40 -1.01
N ARG A 99 -15.63 -6.28 -0.31
CA ARG A 99 -16.76 -5.89 0.55
C ARG A 99 -16.33 -4.95 1.69
N ASN A 100 -15.19 -5.22 2.33
CA ASN A 100 -14.66 -4.37 3.40
C ASN A 100 -14.32 -2.97 2.88
N ALA A 101 -13.66 -2.89 1.71
CA ALA A 101 -13.34 -1.62 1.06
C ALA A 101 -14.59 -0.84 0.66
N GLU A 102 -15.59 -1.51 0.06
CA GLU A 102 -16.88 -0.89 -0.29
C GLU A 102 -17.61 -0.38 0.96
N ALA A 103 -17.64 -1.16 2.04
CA ALA A 103 -18.27 -0.77 3.31
C ALA A 103 -17.58 0.43 3.95
N TYR A 104 -16.25 0.45 3.97
CA TYR A 104 -15.48 1.55 4.51
C TYR A 104 -15.63 2.83 3.67
N ALA A 105 -15.59 2.71 2.33
CA ALA A 105 -15.81 3.83 1.43
C ALA A 105 -17.23 4.42 1.60
N ALA A 106 -18.25 3.57 1.74
CA ALA A 106 -19.61 4.02 2.00
C ALA A 106 -19.73 4.74 3.35
N ALA A 107 -19.05 4.25 4.39
CA ALA A 107 -19.00 4.92 5.68
C ALA A 107 -18.34 6.29 5.60
N LEU A 108 -17.21 6.42 4.89
CA LEU A 108 -16.55 7.72 4.68
C LEU A 108 -17.45 8.70 3.90
N ALA A 109 -18.13 8.23 2.85
CA ALA A 109 -19.08 9.05 2.11
C ALA A 109 -20.23 9.54 3.00
N SER A 110 -20.73 8.70 3.91
CA SER A 110 -21.81 9.06 4.83
C SER A 110 -21.39 10.13 5.85
N VAL A 111 -20.12 10.11 6.30
CA VAL A 111 -19.56 11.13 7.19
C VAL A 111 -19.35 12.45 6.44
N SER A 112 -18.98 12.39 5.15
CA SER A 112 -18.80 13.58 4.31
C SER A 112 -20.11 14.33 4.01
N VAL A 113 -21.26 13.64 4.04
CA VAL A 113 -22.57 14.25 3.76
C VAL A 113 -23.20 14.86 5.02
N ALA A 114 -22.78 14.44 6.22
CA ALA A 114 -23.30 14.96 7.50
C ALA A 114 -22.66 16.30 7.95
N ALA A 115 -21.77 16.88 7.15
CA ALA A 115 -21.06 18.13 7.46
C ALA A 115 -21.56 19.35 6.65
N VAL A 116 -22.78 19.29 6.10
CA VAL A 116 -23.44 20.39 5.36
C VAL A 116 -24.62 20.93 6.15
#